data_AF-A0A821NJP9-F1
#
_entry.id   AF-A0A821NJP9-F1
#
_cell.length_a   1.000
_cell.length_b   1.000
_cell.length_c   1.000
_cell.angle_alpha   90.00
_cell.angle_beta   90.00
_cell.angle_gamma   90.00
#
_symmetry.space_group_name_H-M   'P 1'
#
loop_
_entity.id
_entity.type
_entity.pdbx_description
1 polymer ?
#
loop_
_entity_poly.entity_id
_entity_poly.type
_entity_poly.pdbx_seq_one_letter_code
_entity_poly.pdbx_strand_id
1 'polypeptide(L)'
;MVRRSKLPICGNGIVEAGEDCDCGLNKSCTSVEACCNPRTCQLYSGAECLSGPCCSGCKILPSGYTCRASRNGCDVPESCDGISPQCPEDNSVMDGSSCNENIGTCFHGKCVGAGQQCIDLWGAGATVAHESCYRNFNPSGSMTGHCGYDSRLHKYIPCFDQDVKCGLLHCEGGMPYPRVASSNFMIFNVNTREGSFEC
;
A
#
# COMPACT_ATOMS: atom_id res chain seq x y z
N MET A 1 15.03 19.31 32.83
CA MET A 1 15.71 18.01 32.61
C MET A 1 16.55 18.13 31.35
N VAL A 2 17.88 18.22 31.49
CA VAL A 2 18.79 18.17 30.33
C VAL A 2 18.77 16.73 29.85
N ARG A 3 18.20 16.47 28.67
CA ARG A 3 18.36 15.16 28.02
C ARG A 3 19.85 14.99 27.76
N ARG A 4 20.51 14.04 28.42
CA ARG A 4 21.88 13.65 28.07
C ARG A 4 21.85 13.24 26.59
N SER A 5 22.47 14.03 25.73
CA SER A 5 22.72 13.66 24.35
C SER A 5 23.59 12.41 24.36
N LYS A 6 23.07 11.34 23.76
CA LYS A 6 23.80 10.08 23.57
C LYS A 6 25.06 10.40 22.77
N LEU A 7 26.23 9.96 23.24
CA LEU A 7 27.49 10.14 22.52
C LEU A 7 27.49 9.25 21.28
N PRO A 8 27.96 9.74 20.11
CA PRO A 8 28.16 8.94 18.90
C PRO A 8 29.05 7.72 19.15
N ILE A 9 28.73 6.57 18.56
CA ILE A 9 29.51 5.32 18.70
C ILE A 9 29.79 4.71 17.33
N CYS A 10 31.01 4.93 16.84
CA CYS A 10 31.46 4.33 15.60
C CYS A 10 31.46 2.79 15.64
N GLY A 11 30.85 2.18 14.63
CA GLY A 11 30.76 0.73 14.44
C GLY A 11 29.44 0.12 14.93
N ASN A 12 28.44 0.95 15.25
CA ASN A 12 27.12 0.51 15.67
C ASN A 12 26.13 0.40 14.49
N GLY A 13 26.52 0.84 13.29
CA GLY A 13 25.74 0.81 12.05
C GLY A 13 24.76 1.99 11.88
N ILE A 14 24.89 3.04 12.67
CA ILE A 14 24.04 4.23 12.63
C ILE A 14 24.95 5.44 12.45
N VAL A 15 24.75 6.19 11.36
CA VAL A 15 25.51 7.44 11.14
C VAL A 15 25.05 8.49 12.14
N GLU A 16 25.93 8.82 13.09
CA GLU A 16 25.70 9.81 14.14
C GLU A 16 26.52 11.10 13.89
N ALA A 17 26.31 12.12 14.73
CA ALA A 17 26.98 13.41 14.54
C ALA A 17 28.52 13.27 14.62
N GLY A 18 29.22 13.65 13.55
CA GLY A 18 30.68 13.53 13.43
C GLY A 18 31.16 12.30 12.65
N GLU A 19 30.24 11.46 12.18
CA GLU A 19 30.51 10.31 11.32
C GLU A 19 29.98 10.58 9.91
N ASP A 20 30.73 10.16 8.89
CA ASP A 20 30.28 10.21 7.48
C ASP A 20 29.61 8.90 7.06
N CYS A 21 29.93 7.81 7.76
CA CYS A 21 29.52 6.46 7.43
C CYS A 21 29.69 5.54 8.64
N ASP A 22 28.85 4.52 8.76
CA ASP A 22 29.04 3.45 9.75
C ASP A 22 28.61 2.11 9.13
N CYS A 23 29.58 1.23 8.89
CA CYS A 23 29.38 -0.11 8.31
C CYS A 23 29.26 -1.23 9.37
N GLY A 24 29.20 -0.85 10.65
CA GLY A 24 29.18 -1.75 11.78
C GLY A 24 30.57 -2.16 12.25
N LEU A 25 30.66 -3.28 12.98
CA LEU A 25 31.92 -3.82 13.47
C LEU A 25 32.85 -4.22 12.31
N ASN A 26 34.17 -4.13 12.51
CA ASN A 26 35.21 -4.46 11.51
C ASN A 26 34.92 -5.71 10.65
N LYS A 27 34.41 -6.80 11.23
CA LYS A 27 34.10 -8.04 10.47
C LYS A 27 32.93 -7.87 9.49
N SER A 28 31.93 -7.08 9.85
CA SER A 28 30.76 -6.76 9.02
C SER A 28 31.09 -5.83 7.87
N CYS A 29 32.15 -5.02 8.02
CA CYS A 29 32.56 -4.08 6.99
C CYS A 29 33.31 -4.73 5.82
N THR A 30 33.73 -5.99 5.90
CA THR A 30 34.61 -6.68 4.93
C THR A 30 34.17 -6.64 3.45
N SER A 31 32.87 -6.49 3.15
CA SER A 31 32.35 -6.32 1.79
C SER A 31 32.23 -4.86 1.33
N VAL A 32 32.37 -3.91 2.26
CA VAL A 32 32.15 -2.47 2.10
C VAL A 32 33.37 -1.62 2.55
N GLU A 33 34.49 -2.28 2.90
CA GLU A 33 35.74 -1.65 3.36
C GLU A 33 36.33 -0.70 2.31
N ALA A 34 35.89 -0.74 1.06
CA ALA A 34 36.32 0.21 0.05
C ALA A 34 35.73 1.61 0.26
N CYS A 35 34.58 1.74 0.94
CA CYS A 35 33.87 3.02 1.06
C CYS A 35 34.05 3.67 2.43
N CYS A 36 34.09 2.89 3.52
CA CYS A 36 34.08 3.42 4.89
C CYS A 36 35.19 2.82 5.75
N ASN A 37 35.87 3.67 6.52
CA ASN A 37 36.85 3.23 7.51
C ASN A 37 36.14 2.82 8.81
N PRO A 38 36.15 1.52 9.18
CA PRO A 38 35.38 1.00 10.31
C PRO A 38 35.92 1.42 11.69
N ARG A 39 37.09 2.08 11.74
CA ARG A 39 37.67 2.59 13.00
C ARG A 39 37.38 4.06 13.24
N THR A 40 37.19 4.83 12.17
CA THR A 40 37.00 6.28 12.25
C THR A 40 35.61 6.72 11.83
N CYS A 41 34.82 5.85 11.19
CA CYS A 41 33.51 6.16 10.63
C CYS A 41 33.58 7.36 9.67
N GLN A 42 34.63 7.36 8.85
CA GLN A 42 34.89 8.34 7.81
C GLN A 42 34.95 7.62 6.47
N LEU A 43 34.45 8.27 5.42
CA LEU A 43 34.53 7.74 4.07
C LEU A 43 36.00 7.73 3.60
N TYR A 44 36.39 6.74 2.81
CA TYR A 44 37.69 6.76 2.14
C TYR A 44 37.71 7.81 1.01
N SER A 45 38.92 8.25 0.64
CA SER A 45 39.11 9.22 -0.44
C SER A 45 38.45 8.75 -1.74
N GLY A 46 37.54 9.56 -2.26
CA GLY A 46 36.80 9.27 -3.50
C GLY A 46 35.48 8.51 -3.30
N ALA A 47 35.17 8.04 -2.08
CA ALA A 47 33.84 7.54 -1.76
C ALA A 47 32.88 8.71 -1.46
N GLU A 48 31.66 8.60 -1.98
CA GLU A 48 30.59 9.58 -1.78
C GLU A 48 29.47 9.01 -0.90
N CYS A 49 29.36 7.69 -0.83
CA CYS A 49 28.36 7.00 -0.05
C CYS A 49 28.86 5.63 0.41
N LEU A 50 28.26 5.13 1.49
CA LEU A 50 28.48 3.78 1.98
C LEU A 50 27.33 2.84 1.59
N SER A 51 26.09 3.30 1.75
CA SER A 51 24.89 2.47 1.60
C SER A 51 23.68 3.33 1.20
N GLY A 52 22.61 2.66 0.78
CA GLY A 52 21.35 3.28 0.39
C GLY A 52 20.91 2.85 -1.01
N PRO A 53 19.61 2.97 -1.35
CA PRO A 53 19.08 2.57 -2.66
C PRO A 53 19.72 3.32 -3.85
N CYS A 54 20.27 4.50 -3.60
CA CYS A 54 20.96 5.34 -4.58
C CYS A 54 22.48 5.30 -4.46
N CYS A 55 23.04 4.28 -3.80
CA CYS A 55 24.49 4.09 -3.67
C CYS A 55 24.94 2.83 -4.38
N SER A 56 25.90 2.95 -5.30
CA SER A 56 26.52 1.79 -5.96
C SER A 56 28.01 2.01 -6.15
N GLY A 57 28.83 1.05 -5.73
CA GLY A 57 30.29 1.15 -5.87
C GLY A 57 30.90 2.38 -5.17
N CYS A 58 30.41 2.72 -3.98
CA CYS A 58 30.77 3.93 -3.22
C CYS A 58 30.42 5.27 -3.90
N LYS A 59 29.60 5.26 -4.96
CA LYS A 59 29.19 6.45 -5.72
C LYS A 59 27.69 6.64 -5.67
N ILE A 60 27.28 7.91 -5.63
CA ILE A 60 25.87 8.25 -5.71
C ILE A 60 25.42 8.01 -7.15
N LEU A 61 24.31 7.29 -7.30
CA LEU A 61 23.72 7.01 -8.60
C LEU A 61 23.22 8.31 -9.25
N PRO A 62 23.35 8.47 -10.57
CA PRO A 62 22.93 9.69 -11.26
C PRO A 62 21.42 9.91 -11.15
N SER A 63 21.01 11.17 -11.34
CA SER A 63 19.60 11.55 -11.35
C SER A 63 18.79 10.71 -12.35
N GLY A 64 17.62 10.25 -11.94
CA GLY A 64 16.69 9.49 -12.79
C GLY A 64 16.81 7.97 -12.67
N TYR A 65 17.80 7.44 -11.94
CA TYR A 65 17.86 6.01 -11.67
C TYR A 65 16.74 5.60 -10.69
N THR A 66 15.87 4.66 -11.07
CA THR A 66 14.76 4.23 -10.22
C THR A 66 15.28 3.51 -8.97
N CYS A 67 15.02 4.08 -7.80
CA CYS A 67 15.40 3.51 -6.50
C CYS A 67 14.23 2.83 -5.80
N ARG A 68 12.99 3.20 -6.13
CA ARG A 68 11.79 2.50 -5.70
C ARG A 68 10.81 2.37 -6.87
N ALA A 69 10.42 1.14 -7.18
CA ALA A 69 9.38 0.89 -8.17
C ALA A 69 7.99 1.21 -7.59
N SER A 70 7.07 1.60 -8.48
CA SER A 70 5.65 1.72 -8.13
C SER A 70 5.09 0.34 -7.75
N ARG A 71 4.33 0.30 -6.65
CA ARG A 71 3.68 -0.90 -6.12
C ARG A 71 2.32 -1.17 -6.76
N ASN A 72 1.64 -0.13 -7.24
CA ASN A 72 0.28 -0.21 -7.81
C ASN A 72 -0.06 1.08 -8.59
N GLY A 73 -1.23 1.11 -9.25
CA GLY A 73 -1.67 2.26 -10.06
C GLY A 73 -1.86 3.59 -9.29
N CYS A 74 -1.76 3.59 -7.96
CA CYS A 74 -1.85 4.77 -7.09
C CYS A 74 -0.51 5.15 -6.44
N ASP A 75 0.59 4.56 -6.90
CA ASP A 75 1.92 4.75 -6.32
C ASP A 75 2.88 5.30 -7.40
N VAL A 76 3.66 6.32 -7.06
CA VAL A 76 4.61 6.95 -7.99
C VAL A 76 5.97 6.26 -7.82
N PRO A 77 6.72 5.94 -8.89
CA PRO A 77 8.09 5.47 -8.72
C PRO A 77 9.01 6.63 -8.34
N GLU A 78 9.92 6.43 -7.38
CA GLU A 78 10.97 7.41 -7.07
C GLU A 78 12.29 7.06 -7.77
N SER A 79 12.96 8.13 -8.14
CA SER A 79 14.27 8.09 -8.76
C SER A 79 15.28 8.84 -7.91
N CYS A 80 16.52 8.38 -7.92
CA CYS A 80 17.65 9.09 -7.33
C CYS A 80 17.73 10.51 -7.89
N ASP A 81 18.14 11.45 -7.05
CA ASP A 81 18.31 12.87 -7.39
C ASP A 81 19.73 13.18 -7.92
N GLY A 82 20.66 12.22 -7.81
CA GLY A 82 22.06 12.42 -8.16
C GLY A 82 22.90 13.11 -7.07
N ILE A 83 22.34 13.34 -5.89
CA ILE A 83 22.94 14.14 -4.80
C ILE A 83 22.93 13.38 -3.48
N SER A 84 21.91 12.55 -3.23
CA SER A 84 21.73 11.77 -2.01
C SER A 84 21.89 10.27 -2.28
N PRO A 85 22.52 9.51 -1.36
CA PRO A 85 22.54 8.05 -1.45
C PRO A 85 21.21 7.40 -1.03
N GLN A 86 20.30 8.17 -0.43
CA GLN A 86 18.96 7.71 -0.08
C GLN A 86 17.99 8.01 -1.22
N CYS A 87 17.02 7.10 -1.39
CA CYS A 87 15.88 7.37 -2.26
C CYS A 87 15.06 8.53 -1.67
N PRO A 88 14.48 9.41 -2.50
CA PRO A 88 13.53 10.42 -2.02
C PRO A 88 12.36 9.84 -1.22
N GLU A 89 11.62 10.70 -0.51
CA GLU A 89 10.42 10.28 0.20
C GLU A 89 9.41 9.61 -0.72
N ASP A 90 8.73 8.60 -0.19
CA ASP A 90 7.71 7.80 -0.87
C ASP A 90 6.48 8.68 -1.16
N ASN A 91 6.18 8.88 -2.44
CA ASN A 91 5.07 9.68 -2.91
C ASN A 91 4.01 8.82 -3.58
N SER A 92 2.75 9.19 -3.36
CA SER A 92 1.61 8.53 -4.01
C SER A 92 0.97 9.41 -5.06
N VAL A 93 0.23 8.77 -5.96
CA VAL A 93 -0.71 9.47 -6.84
C VAL A 93 -1.74 10.22 -5.97
N MET A 94 -2.17 11.39 -6.44
CA MET A 94 -3.12 12.24 -5.73
C MET A 94 -4.41 11.48 -5.39
N ASP A 95 -4.86 11.61 -4.13
CA ASP A 95 -6.14 11.07 -3.69
C ASP A 95 -7.28 11.58 -4.58
N GLY A 96 -8.18 10.68 -4.98
CA GLY A 96 -9.25 10.97 -5.94
C GLY A 96 -8.94 10.60 -7.39
N SER A 97 -7.68 10.31 -7.73
CA SER A 97 -7.31 9.84 -9.07
C SER A 97 -7.88 8.46 -9.35
N SER A 98 -8.30 8.16 -10.59
CA SER A 98 -8.77 6.81 -10.93
C SER A 98 -7.62 5.81 -11.01
N CYS A 99 -7.91 4.54 -10.73
CA CYS A 99 -6.93 3.45 -10.76
C CYS A 99 -7.56 2.15 -11.25
N ASN A 100 -6.70 1.23 -11.71
CA ASN A 100 -7.07 -0.09 -12.25
C ASN A 100 -8.19 0.02 -13.29
N GLU A 101 -7.94 0.73 -14.41
CA GLU A 101 -8.91 0.91 -15.49
C GLU A 101 -10.26 1.53 -15.06
N ASN A 102 -10.22 2.44 -14.08
CA ASN A 102 -11.37 3.12 -13.47
C ASN A 102 -12.26 2.23 -12.59
N ILE A 103 -11.75 1.09 -12.13
CA ILE A 103 -12.43 0.18 -11.20
C ILE A 103 -12.38 0.73 -9.75
N GLY A 104 -11.44 1.64 -9.46
CA GLY A 104 -11.33 2.31 -8.17
C GLY A 104 -10.75 3.72 -8.25
N THR A 105 -10.50 4.26 -7.07
CA THR A 105 -9.95 5.59 -6.81
C THR A 105 -8.77 5.50 -5.85
N CYS A 106 -7.74 6.30 -6.06
CA CYS A 106 -6.59 6.37 -5.19
C CYS A 106 -6.94 7.04 -3.87
N PHE A 107 -6.53 6.42 -2.77
CA PHE A 107 -6.61 6.97 -1.43
C PHE A 107 -5.44 6.47 -0.58
N HIS A 108 -4.60 7.37 -0.08
CA HIS A 108 -3.37 7.06 0.65
C HIS A 108 -2.48 6.04 -0.08
N GLY A 109 -2.28 6.22 -1.39
CA GLY A 109 -1.43 5.36 -2.22
C GLY A 109 -1.97 3.96 -2.50
N LYS A 110 -3.25 3.71 -2.19
CA LYS A 110 -3.94 2.45 -2.48
C LYS A 110 -5.11 2.70 -3.41
N CYS A 111 -5.32 1.78 -4.35
CA CYS A 111 -6.53 1.76 -5.14
C CYS A 111 -7.68 1.21 -4.28
N VAL A 112 -8.67 2.06 -3.98
CA VAL A 112 -9.84 1.71 -3.17
C VAL A 112 -11.11 1.89 -3.99
N GLY A 113 -12.13 1.10 -3.70
CA GLY A 113 -13.42 1.18 -4.39
C GLY A 113 -14.11 -0.18 -4.44
N ALA A 114 -15.42 -0.16 -4.69
CA ALA A 114 -16.23 -1.38 -4.70
C ALA A 114 -15.70 -2.43 -5.69
N GLY A 115 -15.29 -2.01 -6.88
CA GLY A 115 -14.76 -2.94 -7.88
C GLY A 115 -13.42 -3.55 -7.46
N GLN A 116 -12.52 -2.75 -6.88
CA GLN A 116 -11.26 -3.27 -6.37
C GLN A 116 -11.49 -4.23 -5.19
N GLN A 117 -12.43 -3.92 -4.30
CA GLN A 117 -12.83 -4.82 -3.22
C GLN A 117 -13.39 -6.14 -3.76
N CYS A 118 -14.18 -6.12 -4.83
CA CYS A 118 -14.65 -7.33 -5.48
C CYS A 118 -13.47 -8.15 -6.03
N ILE A 119 -12.49 -7.54 -6.68
CA ILE A 119 -11.29 -8.23 -7.18
C ILE A 119 -10.43 -8.79 -6.03
N ASP A 120 -10.28 -8.05 -4.93
CA ASP A 120 -9.50 -8.49 -3.78
C ASP A 120 -10.14 -9.73 -3.12
N LEU A 121 -11.48 -9.73 -3.02
CA LEU A 121 -12.27 -10.82 -2.44
C LEU A 121 -12.39 -12.03 -3.38
N TRP A 122 -12.74 -11.81 -4.65
CA TRP A 122 -13.16 -12.86 -5.58
C TRP A 122 -12.14 -13.14 -6.70
N GLY A 123 -11.06 -12.37 -6.79
CA GLY A 123 -10.01 -12.55 -7.78
C GLY A 123 -10.30 -11.91 -9.14
N ALA A 124 -9.47 -12.26 -10.13
CA ALA A 124 -9.57 -11.70 -11.47
C ALA A 124 -10.91 -12.04 -12.12
N GLY A 125 -11.49 -11.06 -12.82
CA GLY A 125 -12.80 -11.19 -13.48
C GLY A 125 -13.99 -10.85 -12.58
N ALA A 126 -13.78 -10.54 -11.31
CA ALA A 126 -14.85 -10.03 -10.43
C ALA A 126 -15.10 -8.54 -10.68
N THR A 127 -16.38 -8.15 -10.69
CA THR A 127 -16.82 -6.76 -10.85
C THR A 127 -17.86 -6.40 -9.81
N VAL A 128 -18.18 -5.10 -9.72
CA VAL A 128 -19.31 -4.63 -8.92
C VAL A 128 -20.59 -5.19 -9.54
N ALA A 129 -21.44 -5.83 -8.74
CA ALA A 129 -22.71 -6.37 -9.22
C ALA A 129 -23.64 -5.25 -9.69
N HIS A 130 -24.66 -5.63 -10.47
CA HIS A 130 -25.66 -4.71 -10.96
C HIS A 130 -26.33 -3.90 -9.84
N GLU A 131 -26.71 -2.65 -10.12
CA GLU A 131 -27.31 -1.74 -9.13
C GLU A 131 -28.57 -2.32 -8.46
N SER A 132 -29.29 -3.18 -9.17
CA SER A 132 -30.46 -3.88 -8.63
C SER A 132 -30.14 -4.78 -7.43
N CYS A 133 -28.93 -5.34 -7.33
CA CYS A 133 -28.49 -6.10 -6.15
C CYS A 133 -28.51 -5.21 -4.91
N TYR A 134 -27.86 -4.05 -5.00
CA TYR A 134 -27.81 -3.06 -3.93
C TYR A 134 -29.22 -2.57 -3.55
N ARG A 135 -30.04 -2.18 -4.54
CA ARG A 135 -31.39 -1.64 -4.28
C ARG A 135 -32.37 -2.67 -3.71
N ASN A 136 -32.25 -3.94 -4.08
CA ASN A 136 -33.16 -4.97 -3.57
C ASN A 136 -32.78 -5.47 -2.17
N PHE A 137 -31.49 -5.55 -1.86
CA PHE A 137 -31.04 -6.19 -0.63
C PHE A 137 -30.63 -5.20 0.47
N ASN A 138 -29.90 -4.11 0.15
CA ASN A 138 -29.36 -3.24 1.18
C ASN A 138 -30.41 -2.46 2.01
N PRO A 139 -31.57 -2.08 1.47
CA PRO A 139 -32.68 -1.55 2.26
C PRO A 139 -33.34 -2.57 3.20
N SER A 140 -33.09 -3.88 3.03
CA SER A 140 -33.71 -4.91 3.88
C SER A 140 -33.25 -4.84 5.34
N GLY A 141 -32.03 -4.34 5.58
CA GLY A 141 -31.45 -4.33 6.93
C GLY A 141 -31.36 -5.76 7.48
N SER A 142 -30.77 -6.66 6.71
CA SER A 142 -30.62 -8.08 7.03
C SER A 142 -29.19 -8.55 6.77
N MET A 143 -28.90 -9.82 7.04
CA MET A 143 -27.58 -10.41 6.81
C MET A 143 -27.15 -10.42 5.33
N THR A 144 -28.10 -10.31 4.40
CA THR A 144 -27.84 -10.31 2.94
C THR A 144 -27.80 -8.91 2.35
N GLY A 145 -28.06 -7.86 3.13
CA GLY A 145 -27.97 -6.49 2.69
C GLY A 145 -28.32 -5.49 3.80
N HIS A 146 -27.39 -4.59 4.09
CA HIS A 146 -27.49 -3.64 5.20
C HIS A 146 -26.44 -2.52 5.09
N CYS A 147 -26.60 -1.45 5.86
CA CYS A 147 -25.67 -0.30 6.00
C CYS A 147 -24.86 -0.39 7.31
N GLY A 148 -24.45 -1.60 7.67
CA GLY A 148 -23.75 -1.89 8.93
C GLY A 148 -24.60 -2.65 9.94
N TYR A 149 -23.98 -3.01 11.06
CA TYR A 149 -24.58 -3.81 12.13
C TYR A 149 -24.45 -3.04 13.45
N ASP A 150 -25.57 -2.81 14.13
CA ASP A 150 -25.59 -2.25 15.47
C ASP A 150 -25.43 -3.39 16.48
N SER A 151 -24.25 -3.48 17.09
CA SER A 151 -23.91 -4.50 18.08
C SER A 151 -24.64 -4.35 19.41
N ARG A 152 -25.18 -3.16 19.72
CA ARG A 152 -25.94 -2.92 20.95
C ARG A 152 -27.36 -3.44 20.80
N LEU A 153 -27.96 -3.15 19.66
CA LEU A 153 -29.32 -3.59 19.32
C LEU A 153 -29.37 -4.98 18.69
N HIS A 154 -28.19 -5.58 18.43
CA HIS A 154 -28.03 -6.85 17.74
C HIS A 154 -28.79 -6.90 16.40
N LYS A 155 -28.77 -5.79 15.64
CA LYS A 155 -29.61 -5.60 14.46
C LYS A 155 -28.83 -5.02 13.29
N TYR A 156 -29.14 -5.52 12.10
CA TYR A 156 -28.68 -4.94 10.84
C TYR A 156 -29.43 -3.64 10.53
N ILE A 157 -28.69 -2.63 10.09
CA ILE A 157 -29.21 -1.29 9.79
C ILE A 157 -29.67 -1.28 8.32
N PRO A 158 -30.95 -1.00 8.00
CA PRO A 158 -31.38 -0.85 6.61
C PRO A 158 -30.76 0.40 6.00
N CYS A 159 -30.37 0.32 4.72
CA CYS A 159 -29.90 1.48 3.98
C CYS A 159 -31.05 2.38 3.52
N PHE A 160 -30.80 3.69 3.47
CA PHE A 160 -31.62 4.62 2.69
C PHE A 160 -31.28 4.53 1.20
N ASP A 161 -32.21 4.95 0.34
CA ASP A 161 -32.08 4.85 -1.13
C ASP A 161 -30.82 5.52 -1.70
N GLN A 162 -30.37 6.61 -1.07
CA GLN A 162 -29.15 7.33 -1.46
C GLN A 162 -27.86 6.63 -0.99
N ASP A 163 -27.97 5.74 0.00
CA ASP A 163 -26.85 5.08 0.68
C ASP A 163 -26.72 3.61 0.30
N VAL A 164 -27.58 3.09 -0.59
CA VAL A 164 -27.58 1.66 -0.95
C VAL A 164 -26.24 1.18 -1.49
N LYS A 165 -25.44 2.04 -2.13
CA LYS A 165 -24.09 1.71 -2.62
C LYS A 165 -22.96 1.87 -1.58
N CYS A 166 -23.29 2.35 -0.38
CA CYS A 166 -22.37 2.49 0.76
C CYS A 166 -22.58 1.39 1.82
N GLY A 167 -23.54 0.50 1.60
CA GLY A 167 -23.82 -0.65 2.47
C GLY A 167 -22.96 -1.87 2.15
N LEU A 168 -23.54 -3.05 2.39
CA LEU A 168 -22.93 -4.34 2.08
C LEU A 168 -22.57 -4.40 0.59
N LEU A 169 -21.34 -4.82 0.29
CA LEU A 169 -20.81 -4.95 -1.06
C LEU A 169 -21.46 -6.13 -1.79
N HIS A 170 -21.91 -5.90 -3.02
CA HIS A 170 -22.39 -6.94 -3.94
C HIS A 170 -21.45 -7.03 -5.15
N CYS A 171 -20.97 -8.23 -5.43
CA CYS A 171 -20.03 -8.52 -6.51
C CYS A 171 -20.62 -9.57 -7.45
N GLU A 172 -20.16 -9.59 -8.69
CA GLU A 172 -20.49 -10.62 -9.67
C GLU A 172 -19.22 -11.17 -10.31
N GLY A 173 -19.24 -12.45 -10.69
CA GLY A 173 -18.12 -13.10 -11.36
C GLY A 173 -16.90 -13.35 -10.46
N GLY A 174 -15.75 -13.61 -11.10
CA GLY A 174 -14.53 -14.03 -10.41
C GLY A 174 -14.50 -15.53 -10.08
N MET A 175 -13.84 -15.87 -8.97
CA MET A 175 -13.67 -17.24 -8.50
C MET A 175 -14.91 -17.73 -7.73
N PRO A 176 -15.23 -19.03 -7.76
CA PRO A 176 -16.40 -19.59 -7.08
C PRO A 176 -16.34 -19.54 -5.54
N TYR A 177 -15.18 -19.19 -4.97
CA TYR A 177 -14.96 -19.03 -3.53
C TYR A 177 -14.07 -17.81 -3.27
N PRO A 178 -14.31 -17.05 -2.19
CA PRO A 178 -13.50 -15.88 -1.88
C PRO A 178 -12.08 -16.29 -1.49
N ARG A 179 -11.11 -15.46 -1.86
CA ARG A 179 -9.68 -15.62 -1.55
C ARG A 179 -9.38 -15.45 -0.07
N VAL A 180 -10.30 -14.85 0.69
CA VAL A 180 -10.19 -14.62 2.12
C VAL A 180 -11.01 -15.68 2.87
N ALA A 181 -10.30 -16.66 3.43
CA ALA A 181 -10.84 -17.92 4.00
C ALA A 181 -11.85 -17.76 5.16
N SER A 182 -12.08 -16.55 5.66
CA SER A 182 -12.98 -16.26 6.79
C SER A 182 -14.27 -15.55 6.38
N SER A 183 -14.53 -15.42 5.07
CA SER A 183 -15.68 -14.66 4.56
C SER A 183 -16.87 -15.59 4.33
N ASN A 184 -17.91 -15.49 5.16
CA ASN A 184 -19.22 -16.06 4.81
C ASN A 184 -19.75 -15.30 3.60
N PHE A 185 -20.16 -16.03 2.56
CA PHE A 185 -20.74 -15.46 1.37
C PHE A 185 -22.05 -16.18 1.03
N MET A 186 -22.92 -15.50 0.30
CA MET A 186 -24.15 -16.05 -0.24
C MET A 186 -24.27 -15.56 -1.67
N ILE A 187 -24.82 -16.40 -2.55
CA ILE A 187 -25.07 -16.07 -3.94
C ILE A 187 -26.58 -16.03 -4.15
N PHE A 188 -27.05 -14.92 -4.70
CA PHE A 188 -28.43 -14.63 -5.06
C PHE A 188 -28.52 -14.28 -6.55
N ASN A 189 -29.74 -14.28 -7.07
CA ASN A 189 -29.99 -13.78 -8.42
C ASN A 189 -31.12 -12.77 -8.38
N VAL A 190 -30.95 -11.66 -9.09
CA VAL A 190 -31.97 -10.64 -9.27
C VAL A 190 -32.40 -10.61 -10.72
N ASN A 191 -33.68 -10.86 -10.95
CA ASN A 191 -34.30 -10.74 -12.26
C ASN A 191 -34.85 -9.33 -12.45
N THR A 192 -34.46 -8.70 -13.54
CA THR A 192 -34.94 -7.38 -13.96
C THR A 192 -35.49 -7.47 -15.39
N ARG A 193 -35.96 -6.35 -15.93
CA ARG A 193 -36.32 -6.26 -17.35
C ARG A 193 -35.11 -6.35 -18.28
N GLU A 194 -33.92 -6.05 -17.78
CA GLU A 194 -32.67 -5.99 -18.54
C GLU A 194 -31.92 -7.33 -18.53
N GLY A 195 -32.29 -8.25 -17.63
CA GLY A 195 -31.67 -9.56 -17.49
C GLY A 195 -31.70 -10.10 -16.06
N SER A 196 -31.06 -11.25 -15.88
CA SER A 196 -30.77 -11.82 -14.57
C SER A 196 -29.33 -11.49 -14.19
N PHE A 197 -29.13 -10.99 -12.98
CA PHE A 197 -27.82 -10.61 -12.45
C PHE A 197 -27.50 -11.42 -11.20
N GLU A 198 -26.25 -11.86 -11.10
CA GLU A 198 -25.71 -12.50 -9.90
C GLU A 198 -25.42 -11.41 -8.85
N CYS A 199 -25.80 -11.72 -7.62
CA CYS A 199 -25.44 -11.01 -6.40
C CYS A 199 -25.01 -12.08 -5.38
#